data_AF-A0A3D5PNA5-F1
#
_entry.id   AF-A0A3D5PNA5-F1
#
_cell.length_a   1.000
_cell.length_b   1.000
_cell.length_c   1.000
_cell.angle_alpha   90.00
_cell.angle_beta   90.00
_cell.angle_gamma   90.00
#
_symmetry.space_group_name_H-M   'P 1'
#
loop_
_entity.id
_entity.type
_entity.pdbx_description
1 polymer ?
#
loop_
_entity_poly.entity_id
_entity_poly.type
_entity_poly.pdbx_seq_one_letter_code
_entity_poly.pdbx_strand_id
1 'polypeptide(L)'
;MEDGTILLVGATTENPSFELNSAVLSRAQVLVLERLDLADLERMAQRAEQELDKELPLDGPAREALLEMADGDGRALLNLIEQVAAWKTDHKLTPPELSKRLQKRAAQYDNSGDAHYNLISALHKSVRGSDPDAALYWFA
;
A
#
# COMPACT_ATOMS: atom_id res chain seq x y z
N MET A 1 20.87 -11.80 20.68
CA MET A 1 20.56 -10.45 21.23
C MET A 1 21.41 -10.17 22.45
N GLU A 2 21.33 -10.98 23.51
CA GLU A 2 22.09 -10.74 24.75
C GLU A 2 23.62 -10.82 24.60
N ASP A 3 24.12 -11.57 23.63
CA ASP A 3 25.54 -11.70 23.31
C ASP A 3 25.98 -10.84 22.11
N GLY A 4 25.07 -10.06 21.52
CA GLY A 4 25.34 -9.21 20.36
C GLY A 4 25.52 -9.94 19.02
N THR A 5 25.36 -11.26 18.95
CA THR A 5 25.59 -12.04 17.72
C THR A 5 24.62 -11.71 16.58
N ILE A 6 23.43 -11.16 16.89
CA ILE A 6 22.37 -10.87 15.93
C ILE A 6 21.75 -9.50 16.25
N LEU A 7 21.59 -8.67 15.21
CA LEU A 7 20.71 -7.49 15.21
C LEU A 7 19.32 -7.91 14.71
N LEU A 8 18.31 -7.83 15.57
CA LEU A 8 16.92 -8.13 15.22
C LEU A 8 16.19 -6.84 14.85
N VAL A 9 15.58 -6.81 13.66
CA VAL A 9 14.66 -5.76 13.22
C VAL A 9 13.32 -6.42 12.91
N GLY A 10 12.28 -6.03 13.64
CA GLY A 10 10.91 -6.49 13.41
C GLY A 10 10.04 -5.34 12.90
N ALA A 11 9.09 -5.65 12.02
CA ALA A 11 8.09 -4.72 11.53
C ALA A 11 6.69 -5.34 11.73
N THR A 12 5.74 -4.53 12.19
CA THR A 12 4.34 -4.94 12.39
C THR A 12 3.42 -3.75 12.14
N THR A 13 2.23 -4.03 11.61
CA THR A 13 1.10 -3.08 11.54
C THR A 13 0.19 -3.16 12.76
N GLU A 14 0.34 -4.22 13.56
CA GLU A 14 -0.42 -4.46 14.79
C GLU A 14 0.32 -3.88 16.01
N ASN A 15 -0.41 -3.61 17.09
CA ASN A 15 0.17 -3.07 18.30
C ASN A 15 1.17 -4.08 18.95
N PRO A 16 2.47 -3.73 19.05
CA PRO A 16 3.51 -4.63 19.57
C PRO A 16 3.22 -5.16 20.99
N SER A 17 2.54 -4.40 21.84
CA SER A 17 2.32 -4.79 23.25
C SER A 17 1.34 -5.96 23.41
N PHE A 18 0.52 -6.25 22.39
CA PHE A 18 -0.46 -7.33 22.43
C PHE A 18 0.07 -8.62 21.79
N GLU A 19 0.87 -8.49 20.75
CA GLU A 19 1.29 -9.63 19.91
C GLU A 19 2.71 -10.14 20.21
N LEU A 20 3.53 -9.37 20.94
CA LEU A 20 4.90 -9.76 21.26
C LEU A 20 5.10 -10.14 22.73
N ASN A 21 5.94 -11.15 22.94
CA ASN A 21 6.39 -11.55 24.28
C ASN A 21 7.14 -10.40 24.97
N SER A 22 6.80 -10.14 26.24
CA SER A 22 7.42 -9.12 27.09
C SER A 22 8.94 -9.23 27.18
N ALA A 23 9.50 -10.44 27.10
CA ALA A 23 10.95 -10.65 27.08
C ALA A 23 11.62 -10.01 25.85
N VAL A 24 10.94 -10.00 24.69
CA VAL A 24 11.45 -9.36 23.47
C VAL A 24 11.28 -7.85 23.57
N LEU A 25 10.10 -7.38 23.99
CA LEU A 25 9.82 -5.95 24.15
C LEU A 25 10.76 -5.28 25.15
N SER A 26 11.13 -5.96 26.24
CA SER A 26 12.07 -5.42 27.23
C SER A 26 13.48 -5.14 26.67
N ARG A 27 13.80 -5.66 25.48
CA ARG A 27 15.13 -5.58 24.85
C ARG A 27 15.07 -4.95 23.46
N ALA A 28 13.89 -4.57 22.99
CA ALA A 28 13.67 -3.99 21.67
C ALA A 28 13.21 -2.54 21.82
N GLN A 29 13.78 -1.65 21.00
CA GLN A 29 13.26 -0.30 20.87
C GLN A 29 12.05 -0.32 19.94
N VAL A 30 10.92 0.21 20.41
CA VAL A 30 9.72 0.38 19.59
C VAL A 30 9.78 1.75 18.91
N LEU A 31 9.70 1.75 17.58
CA LEU A 31 9.59 2.94 16.76
C LEU A 31 8.21 2.95 16.11
N VAL A 32 7.51 4.07 16.21
CA VAL A 32 6.24 4.28 15.51
C VAL A 32 6.56 4.90 14.16
N LEU A 33 6.11 4.26 13.09
CA LEU A 33 6.19 4.80 11.74
C LEU A 33 4.82 5.36 11.36
N GLU A 34 4.83 6.55 10.77
CA GLU A 34 3.62 7.22 10.31
C GLU A 34 3.45 7.00 8.80
N ARG A 35 2.22 7.22 8.33
CA ARG A 35 1.92 7.23 6.89
C ARG A 35 2.70 8.36 6.22
N LEU A 36 3.13 8.12 4.98
CA LEU A 36 3.83 9.13 4.19
C LEU A 36 2.88 10.27 3.83
N ASP A 37 3.36 11.50 3.92
CA ASP A 37 2.63 12.66 3.39
C ASP A 37 2.79 12.75 1.86
N LEU A 38 2.01 13.62 1.22
CA LEU A 38 2.07 13.80 -0.23
C LEU A 38 3.44 14.28 -0.73
N ALA A 39 4.19 15.03 0.08
CA ALA A 39 5.51 15.52 -0.30
C ALA A 39 6.55 14.39 -0.26
N ASP A 40 6.46 13.48 0.70
CA ASP A 40 7.29 12.28 0.78
C ASP A 40 6.97 11.29 -0.35
N LEU A 41 5.68 11.11 -0.65
CA LEU A 41 5.23 10.31 -1.79
C LEU A 41 5.74 10.91 -3.12
N GLU A 42 5.69 12.23 -3.29
CA GLU A 42 6.24 12.90 -4.47
C GLU A 42 7.75 12.70 -4.60
N ARG A 43 8.52 12.82 -3.50
CA ARG A 43 9.97 12.51 -3.51
C ARG A 43 10.23 11.05 -3.87
N MET A 44 9.41 10.13 -3.39
CA MET A 44 9.50 8.72 -3.74
C MET A 44 9.20 8.49 -5.23
N ALA A 45 8.19 9.18 -5.79
CA ALA A 45 7.86 9.10 -7.20
C ALA A 45 9.00 9.62 -8.09
N GLN A 46 9.61 10.75 -7.74
CA GLN A 46 10.77 11.29 -8.46
C GLN A 46 11.95 10.31 -8.48
N ARG A 47 12.22 9.63 -7.35
CA ARG A 47 13.27 8.59 -7.29
C ARG A 47 12.91 7.39 -8.18
N ALA A 48 11.66 6.96 -8.18
CA ALA A 48 11.20 5.87 -9.04
C ALA A 48 11.35 6.22 -10.53
N GLU A 49 11.01 7.45 -10.93
CA GLU A 49 11.21 7.95 -12.31
C GLU A 49 12.69 7.94 -12.72
N GLN A 50 13.59 8.32 -11.80
CA GLN A 50 15.04 8.29 -12.02
C GLN A 50 15.56 6.85 -12.18
N GLU A 51 15.15 5.92 -11.32
CA GLU A 51 15.58 4.51 -11.40
C GLU A 51 15.02 3.80 -12.65
N LEU A 52 13.84 4.20 -13.11
CA LEU A 52 13.23 3.67 -14.33
C LEU A 52 13.76 4.34 -15.62
N ASP A 53 14.57 5.39 -15.50
CA ASP A 53 15.00 6.27 -16.60
C ASP A 53 13.80 6.72 -17.46
N LYS A 54 12.67 7.01 -16.81
CA LYS A 54 11.40 7.30 -17.48
C LYS A 54 10.51 8.21 -16.63
N GLU A 55 10.09 9.32 -17.22
CA GLU A 55 9.05 10.16 -16.64
C GLU A 55 7.67 9.51 -16.79
N LEU A 56 6.84 9.67 -15.75
CA LEU A 56 5.45 9.24 -15.82
C LEU A 56 4.68 10.09 -16.84
N PRO A 57 3.91 9.48 -17.74
CA PRO A 57 3.10 10.21 -18.72
C PRO A 57 1.83 10.76 -18.06
N LEU A 58 1.99 11.60 -17.04
CA LEU A 58 0.91 12.21 -16.26
C LEU A 58 1.01 13.74 -16.35
N ASP A 59 -0.15 14.40 -16.44
CA ASP A 59 -0.22 15.84 -16.17
C ASP A 59 -0.14 16.12 -14.65
N GLY A 60 -0.07 17.39 -14.27
CA GLY A 60 0.03 17.78 -12.85
C GLY A 60 -1.12 17.20 -12.01
N PRO A 61 -2.39 17.45 -12.39
CA PRO A 61 -3.53 16.89 -11.67
C PRO A 61 -3.55 15.36 -11.62
N ALA A 62 -3.14 14.65 -12.67
CA ALA A 62 -3.09 13.19 -12.67
C ALA A 62 -1.97 12.65 -11.79
N ARG A 63 -0.84 13.36 -11.70
CA ARG A 63 0.23 13.06 -10.76
C ARG A 63 -0.26 13.21 -9.33
N GLU A 64 -0.92 14.31 -8.99
CA GLU A 64 -1.53 14.51 -7.67
C GLU A 64 -2.52 13.39 -7.33
N ALA A 65 -3.41 13.06 -8.26
CA ALA A 65 -4.36 11.96 -8.09
C ALA A 65 -3.67 10.61 -7.86
N LEU A 66 -2.56 10.31 -8.56
CA LEU A 66 -1.77 9.11 -8.34
C LEU A 66 -1.23 9.02 -6.90
N LEU A 67 -0.71 10.13 -6.37
CA LEU A 67 -0.18 10.20 -5.01
C LEU A 67 -1.30 10.02 -3.97
N GLU A 68 -2.46 10.65 -4.18
CA GLU A 68 -3.63 10.49 -3.31
C GLU A 68 -4.13 9.04 -3.28
N MET A 69 -4.11 8.34 -4.43
CA MET A 69 -4.50 6.92 -4.52
C MET A 69 -3.60 5.99 -3.69
N ALA A 70 -2.36 6.40 -3.38
CA ALA A 70 -1.46 5.61 -2.55
C ALA A 70 -1.78 5.70 -1.05
N ASP A 71 -2.54 6.71 -0.61
CA ASP A 71 -3.01 6.88 0.78
C ASP A 71 -1.90 6.72 1.85
N GLY A 72 -0.70 7.25 1.54
CA GLY A 72 0.47 7.19 2.41
C GLY A 72 1.21 5.85 2.44
N ASP A 73 0.81 4.86 1.65
CA ASP A 73 1.53 3.58 1.45
C ASP A 73 2.50 3.70 0.26
N GLY A 74 3.80 3.77 0.57
CA GLY A 74 4.85 3.85 -0.46
C GLY A 74 4.95 2.61 -1.35
N ARG A 75 4.64 1.40 -0.85
CA ARG A 75 4.60 0.19 -1.69
C ARG A 75 3.43 0.24 -2.66
N ALA A 76 2.26 0.71 -2.21
CA ALA A 76 1.12 0.94 -3.09
C ALA A 76 1.46 1.96 -4.19
N LEU A 77 2.11 3.07 -3.84
CA LEU A 77 2.59 4.06 -4.81
C LEU A 77 3.52 3.44 -5.86
N LEU A 78 4.55 2.71 -5.45
CA LEU A 78 5.51 2.12 -6.39
C LEU A 78 4.84 1.13 -7.34
N ASN A 79 3.87 0.35 -6.85
CA ASN A 79 3.06 -0.54 -7.69
C ASN A 79 2.21 0.24 -8.71
N LEU A 80 1.67 1.41 -8.34
CA LEU A 80 0.94 2.28 -9.27
C LEU A 80 1.87 2.88 -10.31
N ILE A 81 3.04 3.38 -9.89
CA ILE A 81 4.08 3.92 -10.78
C ILE A 81 4.52 2.87 -11.78
N GLU A 82 4.84 1.65 -11.36
CA GLU A 82 5.23 0.56 -12.27
C GLU A 82 4.16 0.30 -13.33
N GLN A 83 2.89 0.27 -12.94
CA GLN A 83 1.77 0.09 -13.86
C GLN A 83 1.65 1.23 -14.87
N VAL A 84 1.74 2.47 -14.41
CA VAL A 84 1.65 3.68 -15.26
C VAL A 84 2.86 3.77 -16.20
N ALA A 85 4.07 3.50 -15.69
CA ALA A 85 5.30 3.52 -16.45
C ALA A 85 5.32 2.45 -17.56
N ALA A 86 4.60 1.33 -17.40
CA ALA A 86 4.47 0.31 -18.44
C ALA A 86 3.58 0.75 -19.62
N TRP A 87 2.81 1.84 -19.50
CA TRP A 87 1.94 2.30 -20.58
C TRP A 87 2.72 3.02 -21.67
N LYS A 88 2.28 2.77 -22.91
CA LYS A 88 2.66 3.57 -24.08
C LYS A 88 1.53 4.56 -24.33
N THR A 89 1.86 5.85 -24.26
CA THR A 89 0.94 6.95 -24.52
C THR A 89 1.66 8.00 -25.35
N ASP A 90 0.92 8.65 -26.25
CA ASP A 90 1.46 9.71 -27.10
C ASP A 90 1.32 11.10 -26.43
N HIS A 91 0.61 11.15 -25.30
CA HIS A 91 0.33 12.34 -24.50
C HIS A 91 0.38 12.05 -23.00
N LYS A 92 0.42 13.12 -22.20
CA LYS A 92 0.26 13.07 -20.74
C LYS A 92 -1.19 12.79 -20.39
N LEU A 93 -1.42 11.80 -19.53
CA LEU A 93 -2.75 11.39 -19.09
C LEU A 93 -3.32 12.38 -18.08
N THR A 94 -4.62 12.59 -18.21
CA THR A 94 -5.46 13.34 -17.26
C THR A 94 -5.97 12.43 -16.14
N PRO A 95 -6.46 12.98 -15.00
CA PRO A 95 -7.01 12.16 -13.91
C PRO A 95 -8.12 11.18 -14.34
N PRO A 96 -9.08 11.55 -15.21
CA PRO A 96 -10.10 10.61 -15.68
C PRO A 96 -9.51 9.45 -16.50
N GLU A 97 -8.49 9.71 -17.31
CA GLU A 97 -7.84 8.68 -18.12
C GLU A 97 -7.01 7.72 -17.24
N LEU A 98 -6.30 8.27 -16.25
CA LEU A 98 -5.57 7.51 -15.24
C LEU A 98 -6.51 6.54 -14.51
N SER A 99 -7.56 7.07 -13.89
CA SER A 99 -8.55 6.28 -13.13
C SER A 99 -9.18 5.17 -13.98
N LYS A 100 -9.58 5.50 -15.21
CA LYS A 100 -10.20 4.52 -16.13
C LYS A 100 -9.25 3.37 -16.48
N ARG A 101 -7.96 3.65 -16.69
CA ARG A 101 -6.97 2.62 -17.03
C ARG A 101 -6.61 1.75 -15.83
N LEU A 102 -6.44 2.35 -14.65
CA LEU A 102 -6.17 1.60 -13.42
C LEU A 102 -7.35 0.68 -13.05
N GLN A 103 -8.59 1.15 -13.15
CA GLN A 103 -9.78 0.32 -12.89
C GLN A 103 -9.88 -0.88 -13.82
N LYS A 104 -9.62 -0.69 -15.13
CA LYS A 104 -9.63 -1.79 -16.10
C LYS A 104 -8.60 -2.88 -15.74
N ARG A 105 -7.46 -2.48 -15.19
CA ARG A 105 -6.39 -3.42 -14.77
C ARG A 105 -6.72 -4.11 -13.46
N ALA A 106 -7.29 -3.40 -12.48
CA ALA A 106 -7.78 -4.02 -11.24
C ALA A 106 -8.78 -5.16 -11.53
N ALA A 107 -9.75 -4.93 -12.43
CA ALA A 107 -10.70 -5.96 -12.85
C ALA A 107 -10.06 -7.15 -13.59
N GLN A 108 -8.89 -6.97 -14.21
CA GLN A 108 -8.14 -8.06 -14.85
C GLN A 108 -7.28 -8.84 -13.86
N TYR A 109 -6.68 -8.15 -12.87
CA TYR A 109 -5.88 -8.77 -11.81
C TYR A 109 -6.73 -9.47 -10.74
N ASP A 110 -7.96 -9.01 -10.47
CA ASP A 110 -8.87 -9.67 -9.52
C ASP A 110 -9.26 -11.11 -9.94
N ASN A 111 -9.04 -11.48 -11.21
CA ASN A 111 -9.19 -12.87 -11.64
C ASN A 111 -8.14 -13.83 -11.05
N SER A 112 -7.15 -13.36 -10.28
CA SER A 112 -6.19 -14.21 -9.54
C SER A 112 -6.57 -14.50 -8.09
N GLY A 113 -7.73 -14.05 -7.60
CA GLY A 113 -8.34 -14.53 -6.34
C GLY A 113 -7.92 -13.83 -5.04
N ASP A 114 -7.01 -12.85 -5.08
CA ASP A 114 -6.55 -12.15 -3.87
C ASP A 114 -7.63 -11.27 -3.21
N ALA A 115 -8.54 -10.66 -3.98
CA ALA A 115 -9.63 -9.89 -3.38
C ALA A 115 -10.64 -10.80 -2.68
N HIS A 116 -10.86 -12.03 -3.17
CA HIS A 116 -11.69 -13.03 -2.50
C HIS A 116 -11.08 -13.44 -1.15
N TYR A 117 -9.77 -13.66 -1.07
CA TYR A 117 -9.10 -13.96 0.19
C TYR A 117 -9.18 -12.79 1.18
N ASN A 118 -9.03 -11.56 0.71
CA ASN A 118 -9.15 -10.37 1.57
C ASN A 118 -10.59 -10.15 2.06
N LEU A 119 -11.60 -10.36 1.21
CA LEU A 119 -13.03 -10.33 1.58
C LEU A 119 -13.36 -11.41 2.61
N ILE A 120 -12.96 -12.65 2.37
CA ILE A 120 -13.18 -13.76 3.31
C ILE A 120 -12.43 -13.52 4.62
N SER A 121 -11.20 -13.00 4.57
CA SER A 121 -10.44 -12.67 5.77
C SER A 121 -11.05 -11.51 6.55
N ALA A 122 -11.57 -10.48 5.88
CA ALA A 122 -12.27 -9.36 6.51
C ALA A 122 -13.56 -9.85 7.17
N LEU A 123 -14.37 -10.64 6.46
CA LEU A 123 -15.57 -11.31 6.99
C LEU A 123 -15.24 -12.15 8.24
N HIS A 124 -14.20 -12.97 8.19
CA HIS A 124 -13.84 -13.84 9.31
C HIS A 124 -13.37 -13.05 10.54
N LYS A 125 -12.67 -11.93 10.33
CA LYS A 125 -12.27 -11.00 11.40
C LYS A 125 -13.45 -10.23 11.98
N SER A 126 -14.42 -9.79 11.16
CA SER A 126 -15.65 -9.12 11.62
C SER A 126 -16.53 -10.05 12.45
N VAL A 127 -16.68 -11.31 12.04
CA VAL A 127 -17.40 -12.34 12.82
C VAL A 127 -16.68 -12.61 14.16
N ARG A 128 -15.34 -12.69 14.16
CA ARG A 128 -14.55 -12.86 15.39
C ARG A 128 -14.64 -11.63 16.31
N GLY A 129 -14.71 -10.44 15.74
CA GLY A 129 -14.86 -9.16 16.45
C GLY A 129 -16.29 -8.88 16.94
N SER A 130 -17.25 -9.76 16.66
CA SER A 130 -18.67 -9.59 17.00
C SER A 130 -19.27 -8.28 16.45
N ASP A 131 -18.84 -7.88 15.24
CA ASP A 131 -19.39 -6.73 14.50
C ASP A 131 -20.33 -7.24 13.39
N PRO A 132 -21.65 -7.34 13.67
CA PRO A 132 -22.61 -7.92 12.74
C PRO A 132 -22.87 -7.05 11.50
N ASP A 133 -22.71 -5.72 11.60
CA ASP A 133 -22.94 -4.80 10.49
C ASP A 133 -21.78 -4.88 9.49
N ALA A 134 -20.54 -4.94 9.99
CA ALA A 134 -19.37 -5.19 9.16
C ALA A 134 -19.41 -6.59 8.52
N ALA A 135 -19.87 -7.61 9.25
CA ALA A 135 -19.99 -8.96 8.71
C ALA A 135 -21.02 -9.03 7.56
N LEU A 136 -22.15 -8.32 7.65
CA LEU A 136 -23.14 -8.23 6.57
C LEU A 136 -22.59 -7.46 5.37
N TYR A 137 -21.84 -6.37 5.61
CA TYR A 137 -21.22 -5.58 4.55
C TYR A 137 -20.17 -6.37 3.75
N TRP A 138 -19.35 -7.20 4.42
CA TRP A 138 -18.34 -8.02 3.74
C TRP A 138 -18.88 -9.33 3.17
N PHE A 139 -20.12 -9.70 3.49
CA PHE A 139 -20.80 -10.88 2.93
C PHE A 139 -21.60 -10.58 1.65
N ALA A 140 -22.11 -9.36 1.50
CA ALA A 140 -22.93 -8.92 0.36
C ALA A 140 -22.09 -8.59 -0.89
#